data_AF-A0ABD1VYC5-F1
#
_entry.id   AF-A0ABD1VYC5-F1
#
_cell.length_a   1.000
_cell.length_b   1.000
_cell.length_c   1.000
_cell.angle_alpha   90.00
_cell.angle_beta   90.00
_cell.angle_gamma   90.00
#
_symmetry.space_group_name_H-M   'P 1'
#
loop_
_entity.id
_entity.type
_entity.pdbx_description
1 polymer ?
#
loop_
_entity_poly.entity_id
_entity_poly.type
_entity_poly.pdbx_seq_one_letter_code
_entity_poly.pdbx_strand_id
1 'polypeptide(L)'
;MTCFQGHFQQKKLDTKVIEPGLGPGPPTKTSSIELFASKVIAVNTEAEGLDDDGLKEEEEEIWSQSLCRGKEKVTKLHFYIQEVVGGPDQTAYDVAKSEITDSLHSKFGKVWLLDHLVTAGPEPESKKVGRVQGIVGLSDLHEMAFVMLINLVFTEGKFNGSTLSILGRNLWNDKVREIPVVGGTGVFRMARGYVITTTYSVDDPHTHGVLEYTVVVSHFDKEAMNLPDTCENKL
;
A
#
# COMPACT_ATOMS: atom_id res chain seq x y z
N MET A 1 -12.89 4.68 51.83
CA MET A 1 -13.06 3.25 51.52
C MET A 1 -14.50 3.07 51.08
N THR A 2 -14.76 3.13 49.77
CA THR A 2 -16.04 2.74 49.15
C THR A 2 -15.78 2.59 47.66
N CYS A 3 -15.92 1.36 47.18
CA CYS A 3 -15.71 0.90 45.82
C CYS A 3 -17.05 0.99 45.07
N PHE A 4 -17.09 1.65 43.91
CA PHE A 4 -18.24 1.59 43.01
C PHE A 4 -18.00 0.47 41.99
N GLN A 5 -18.72 -0.64 42.15
CA GLN A 5 -18.82 -1.69 41.12
C GLN A 5 -19.75 -1.20 40.00
N GLY A 6 -19.18 -0.90 38.84
CA GLY A 6 -19.93 -0.70 37.60
C GLY A 6 -19.96 -2.00 36.80
N HIS A 7 -21.11 -2.66 36.73
CA HIS A 7 -21.38 -3.77 35.82
C HIS A 7 -21.42 -3.25 34.37
N PHE A 8 -20.48 -3.67 33.54
CA PHE A 8 -20.53 -3.44 32.09
C PHE A 8 -21.35 -4.57 31.46
N GLN A 9 -22.58 -4.28 31.04
CA GLN A 9 -23.40 -5.19 30.24
C GLN A 9 -23.05 -4.96 28.76
N GLN A 10 -22.55 -6.01 28.11
CA GLN A 10 -22.21 -6.00 26.69
C GLN A 10 -23.51 -6.10 25.89
N LYS A 11 -24.01 -4.98 25.36
CA LYS A 11 -25.15 -4.99 24.43
C LYS A 11 -24.72 -5.67 23.14
N LYS A 12 -25.33 -6.83 22.85
CA LYS A 12 -25.30 -7.50 21.55
C LYS A 12 -26.03 -6.59 20.55
N LEU A 13 -25.33 -6.09 19.53
CA LEU A 13 -25.99 -5.46 18.39
C LEU A 13 -26.58 -6.57 17.51
N ASP A 14 -27.90 -6.66 17.47
CA ASP A 14 -28.60 -7.51 16.51
C ASP A 14 -28.58 -6.83 15.13
N THR A 15 -27.68 -7.30 14.27
CA THR A 15 -27.62 -6.86 12.87
C THR A 15 -28.80 -7.48 12.11
N LYS A 16 -29.91 -6.75 11.97
CA LYS A 16 -30.97 -7.11 11.03
C LYS A 16 -30.49 -6.85 9.61
N VAL A 17 -30.34 -7.91 8.82
CA VAL A 17 -30.21 -7.80 7.36
C VAL A 17 -31.52 -7.24 6.83
N ILE A 18 -31.46 -6.06 6.23
CA ILE A 18 -32.61 -5.45 5.55
C ILE A 18 -32.66 -6.05 4.15
N GLU A 19 -33.61 -6.97 3.91
CA GLU A 19 -33.92 -7.41 2.56
C GLU A 19 -34.69 -6.30 1.81
N PRO A 20 -34.33 -5.99 0.56
CA PRO A 20 -35.09 -5.03 -0.24
C PRO A 20 -36.45 -5.65 -0.64
N GLY A 21 -37.54 -5.05 -0.14
CA GLY A 21 -38.90 -5.42 -0.53
C GLY A 21 -39.16 -5.13 -2.00
N LEU A 22 -39.34 -6.16 -2.81
CA LEU A 22 -39.89 -6.04 -4.16
C LEU A 22 -41.41 -5.87 -4.08
N GLY A 23 -41.90 -4.67 -4.36
CA GLY A 23 -43.30 -4.44 -4.74
C GLY A 23 -43.54 -4.87 -6.20
N PRO A 24 -44.78 -5.22 -6.58
CA PRO A 24 -45.06 -5.76 -7.91
C PRO A 24 -45.08 -4.64 -8.96
N GLY A 25 -44.03 -4.58 -9.78
CA GLY A 25 -43.99 -3.83 -11.04
C GLY A 25 -44.27 -4.76 -12.24
N PRO A 26 -44.82 -4.25 -13.36
CA PRO A 26 -45.24 -5.07 -14.51
C PRO A 26 -44.05 -5.66 -15.29
N PRO A 27 -44.26 -6.76 -16.04
CA PRO A 27 -43.17 -7.57 -16.55
C PRO A 27 -42.51 -6.92 -17.77
N THR A 28 -41.22 -6.62 -17.67
CA THR A 28 -40.38 -6.28 -18.82
C THR A 28 -39.26 -7.31 -18.98
N LYS A 29 -39.01 -7.65 -20.25
CA LYS A 29 -38.27 -8.81 -20.74
C LYS A 29 -36.92 -9.02 -20.06
N THR A 30 -36.72 -10.24 -19.58
CA THR A 30 -35.47 -10.77 -19.02
C THR A 30 -34.36 -10.77 -20.06
N SER A 31 -33.35 -9.93 -19.84
CA SER A 31 -31.98 -10.14 -20.31
C SER A 31 -31.20 -10.65 -19.11
N SER A 32 -30.88 -11.93 -19.09
CA SER A 32 -30.17 -12.59 -18.00
C SER A 32 -28.74 -12.04 -17.91
N ILE A 33 -28.51 -11.10 -17.00
CA ILE A 33 -27.16 -10.82 -16.48
C ILE A 33 -27.01 -11.77 -15.29
N GLU A 34 -26.34 -12.89 -15.51
CA GLU A 34 -25.88 -13.75 -14.43
C GLU A 34 -24.80 -13.00 -13.64
N LEU A 35 -25.19 -12.50 -12.47
CA LEU A 35 -24.27 -11.96 -11.49
C LEU A 35 -23.57 -13.14 -10.82
N PHE A 36 -22.37 -13.49 -11.28
CA PHE A 36 -21.51 -14.42 -10.55
C PHE A 36 -21.11 -13.77 -9.22
N ALA A 37 -21.81 -14.15 -8.15
CA ALA A 37 -21.39 -13.81 -6.80
C ALA A 37 -20.16 -14.66 -6.46
N SER A 38 -18.97 -14.11 -6.63
CA SER A 38 -17.75 -14.72 -6.09
C SER A 38 -17.86 -14.73 -4.57
N LYS A 39 -18.06 -15.92 -3.99
CA LYS A 39 -17.84 -16.16 -2.57
C LYS A 39 -16.36 -15.91 -2.27
N VAL A 40 -16.04 -14.81 -1.60
CA VAL A 40 -14.75 -14.68 -0.91
C VAL A 40 -14.85 -15.52 0.36
N ILE A 41 -14.35 -16.75 0.31
CA ILE A 41 -14.19 -17.58 1.50
C ILE A 41 -12.84 -17.18 2.11
N ALA A 42 -12.87 -16.48 3.24
CA ALA A 42 -11.70 -16.39 4.11
C ALA A 42 -11.51 -17.79 4.72
N VAL A 43 -10.64 -18.61 4.15
CA VAL A 43 -10.29 -19.91 4.71
C VAL A 43 -9.39 -19.67 5.91
N ASN A 44 -9.98 -19.66 7.10
CA ASN A 44 -9.24 -20.06 8.29
C ASN A 44 -9.14 -21.58 8.18
N THR A 45 -7.92 -22.11 8.02
CA THR A 45 -7.68 -23.54 7.87
C THR A 45 -8.05 -24.28 9.16
N GLU A 46 -9.26 -24.82 9.20
CA GLU A 46 -9.58 -26.07 9.88
C GLU A 46 -9.79 -27.10 8.76
N ALA A 47 -8.89 -28.07 8.69
CA ALA A 47 -8.81 -29.02 7.60
C ALA A 47 -9.93 -30.07 7.71
N GLU A 48 -10.82 -30.13 6.73
CA GLU A 48 -11.48 -31.37 6.30
C GLU A 48 -11.61 -31.36 4.77
N GLY A 49 -11.13 -32.44 4.15
CA GLY A 49 -10.82 -32.51 2.72
C GLY A 49 -12.01 -32.77 1.81
N LEU A 50 -11.74 -32.80 0.50
CA LEU A 50 -12.42 -33.52 -0.57
C LEU A 50 -11.62 -33.36 -1.89
N ASP A 51 -11.63 -34.40 -2.71
CA ASP A 51 -10.68 -34.70 -3.79
C ASP A 51 -11.02 -34.08 -5.17
N ASP A 52 -9.99 -34.06 -6.05
CA ASP A 52 -10.00 -34.12 -7.54
C ASP A 52 -10.04 -32.78 -8.35
N ASP A 53 -8.88 -32.11 -8.52
CA ASP A 53 -8.48 -31.38 -9.75
C ASP A 53 -6.98 -30.93 -9.73
N GLY A 54 -6.07 -31.91 -9.68
CA GLY A 54 -4.65 -31.76 -9.34
C GLY A 54 -3.69 -31.10 -10.34
N LEU A 55 -4.05 -29.99 -10.99
CA LEU A 55 -3.08 -29.20 -11.80
C LEU A 55 -3.21 -27.66 -11.68
N LYS A 56 -4.20 -27.15 -10.95
CA LYS A 56 -4.27 -25.72 -10.58
C LYS A 56 -4.01 -25.46 -9.10
N GLU A 57 -4.09 -26.52 -8.29
CA GLU A 57 -3.92 -26.44 -6.84
C GLU A 57 -2.45 -26.29 -6.43
N GLU A 58 -1.47 -26.82 -7.18
CA GLU A 58 -0.06 -26.77 -6.77
C GLU A 58 0.50 -25.35 -6.60
N GLU A 59 0.12 -24.38 -7.45
CA GLU A 59 0.59 -23.00 -7.28
C GLU A 59 -0.15 -22.24 -6.16
N GLU A 60 -1.44 -22.49 -5.96
CA GLU A 60 -2.23 -21.87 -4.87
C GLU A 60 -1.98 -22.53 -3.49
N GLU A 61 -1.64 -23.82 -3.43
CA GLU A 61 -1.24 -24.53 -2.22
C GLU A 61 0.08 -24.00 -1.65
N ILE A 62 1.05 -23.66 -2.51
CA ILE A 62 2.35 -23.12 -2.07
C ILE A 62 2.18 -21.78 -1.34
N TRP A 63 1.18 -20.97 -1.67
CA TRP A 63 0.91 -19.69 -0.99
C TRP A 63 0.09 -19.83 0.30
N SER A 64 -0.67 -20.91 0.44
CA SER A 64 -1.59 -21.12 1.56
C SER A 64 -1.03 -22.00 2.68
N GLN A 65 -0.07 -22.88 2.40
CA GLN A 65 0.39 -23.90 3.36
C GLN A 65 1.49 -23.50 4.34
N SER A 66 1.82 -22.21 4.47
CA SER A 66 2.81 -21.78 5.46
C SER A 66 2.48 -20.40 6.02
N LEU A 67 1.51 -20.37 6.95
CA LEU A 67 1.37 -19.30 7.96
C LEU A 67 2.49 -19.35 9.02
N CYS A 68 3.59 -20.06 8.74
CA CYS A 68 4.83 -20.03 9.49
C CYS A 68 5.46 -18.66 9.33
N ARG A 69 4.93 -17.72 10.11
CA ARG A 69 5.51 -16.38 10.24
C ARG A 69 6.90 -16.58 10.80
N GLY A 70 7.91 -16.21 10.03
CA GLY A 70 9.27 -16.12 10.51
C GLY A 70 9.39 -15.22 11.72
N LYS A 71 10.60 -15.03 12.23
CA LYS A 71 10.81 -14.01 13.25
C LYS A 71 10.48 -12.64 12.66
N GLU A 72 9.65 -11.87 13.36
CA GLU A 72 9.40 -10.47 13.01
C GLU A 72 10.68 -9.67 13.21
N LYS A 73 11.00 -8.85 12.22
CA LYS A 73 12.18 -8.01 12.14
C LYS A 73 11.80 -6.60 11.73
N VAL A 74 12.43 -5.63 12.38
CA VAL A 74 12.33 -4.23 11.99
C VAL A 74 13.57 -3.84 11.18
N THR A 75 13.34 -3.27 10.01
CA THR A 75 14.37 -2.72 9.14
C THR A 75 14.19 -1.20 9.03
N LYS A 76 15.28 -0.46 9.25
CA LYS A 76 15.35 0.97 8.97
C LYS A 76 16.12 1.20 7.68
N LEU A 77 15.53 1.97 6.77
CA LEU A 77 16.11 2.35 5.48
C LEU A 77 16.22 3.87 5.41
N HIS A 78 17.24 4.35 4.70
CA HIS A 78 17.46 5.76 4.43
C HIS A 78 17.98 5.92 3.01
N PHE A 79 17.38 6.83 2.25
CA PHE A 79 17.68 7.09 0.84
C PHE A 79 17.04 8.42 0.39
N TYR A 80 17.29 8.79 -0.86
CA TYR A 80 16.78 10.01 -1.49
C TYR A 80 16.01 9.69 -2.76
N ILE A 81 14.97 10.48 -3.05
CA ILE A 81 14.20 10.42 -4.29
C ILE A 81 14.57 11.63 -5.15
N GLN A 82 14.88 11.36 -6.41
CA GLN A 82 15.14 12.36 -7.45
C GLN A 82 13.84 12.60 -8.24
N GLU A 83 13.12 13.65 -7.87
CA GLU A 83 11.84 14.03 -8.48
C GLU A 83 12.08 15.04 -9.61
N VAL A 84 11.87 14.62 -10.86
CA VAL A 84 12.05 15.51 -12.02
C VAL A 84 10.68 15.73 -12.68
N VAL A 85 10.12 16.93 -12.53
CA VAL A 85 8.75 17.27 -12.98
C VAL A 85 8.72 18.06 -14.28
N GLY A 86 9.87 18.41 -14.85
CA GLY A 86 9.98 19.08 -16.13
C GLY A 86 11.38 18.96 -16.75
N GLY A 87 11.54 19.43 -17.99
CA GLY A 87 12.78 19.32 -18.75
C GLY A 87 12.92 17.99 -19.53
N PRO A 88 14.05 17.76 -20.20
CA PRO A 88 14.26 16.61 -21.10
C PRO A 88 14.17 15.24 -20.39
N ASP A 89 14.55 15.18 -19.11
CA ASP A 89 14.63 13.94 -18.32
C ASP A 89 13.48 13.82 -17.31
N GLN A 90 12.32 14.38 -17.64
CA GLN A 90 11.12 14.36 -16.80
C GLN A 90 10.71 12.92 -16.44
N THR A 91 10.40 12.73 -15.16
CA THR A 91 10.02 11.44 -14.55
C THR A 91 8.64 11.45 -13.88
N ALA A 92 7.96 12.59 -13.86
CA ALA A 92 6.55 12.73 -13.46
C ALA A 92 5.73 13.37 -14.57
N TYR A 93 4.66 12.72 -15.02
CA TYR A 93 3.82 13.22 -16.11
C TYR A 93 2.39 13.48 -15.64
N ASP A 94 1.84 14.63 -16.01
CA ASP A 94 0.42 14.96 -15.81
C ASP A 94 -0.44 13.96 -16.61
N VAL A 95 -1.36 13.26 -15.94
CA VAL A 95 -2.26 12.29 -16.60
C VAL A 95 -3.74 12.66 -16.47
N ALA A 96 -4.09 13.52 -15.52
CA ALA A 96 -5.42 14.08 -15.39
C ALA A 96 -5.40 15.44 -14.67
N LYS A 97 -6.41 16.26 -14.97
CA LYS A 97 -6.72 17.48 -14.22
C LYS A 97 -8.22 17.73 -14.21
N SER A 98 -8.70 18.42 -13.19
CA SER A 98 -10.07 18.90 -13.09
C SER A 98 -10.19 20.30 -13.70
N GLU A 99 -11.40 20.72 -14.08
CA GLU A 99 -11.67 22.07 -14.58
C GLU A 99 -11.31 23.16 -13.55
N ILE A 100 -11.45 22.84 -12.25
CA ILE A 100 -11.14 23.76 -11.16
C ILE A 100 -9.66 23.77 -10.74
N THR A 101 -8.84 22.85 -11.27
CA THR A 101 -7.43 22.68 -10.84
C THR A 101 -6.64 23.97 -10.92
N ASP A 102 -6.71 24.68 -12.05
CA ASP A 102 -5.91 25.88 -12.28
C ASP A 102 -6.40 27.08 -11.45
N SER A 103 -7.69 27.08 -11.08
CA SER A 103 -8.33 28.13 -10.28
C SER A 103 -8.07 28.05 -8.77
N LEU A 104 -7.68 26.87 -8.26
CA LEU A 104 -7.47 26.64 -6.84
C LEU A 104 -5.97 26.66 -6.49
N HIS A 105 -5.64 27.24 -5.34
CA HIS A 105 -4.28 27.21 -4.79
C HIS A 105 -3.83 25.77 -4.46
N SER A 106 -4.75 24.92 -3.99
CA SER A 106 -4.52 23.51 -3.72
C SER A 106 -4.20 22.67 -4.95
N LYS A 107 -4.50 23.18 -6.16
CA LYS A 107 -4.42 22.44 -7.42
C LYS A 107 -5.19 21.11 -7.40
N PHE A 108 -6.30 21.09 -6.64
CA PHE A 108 -7.18 19.92 -6.51
C PHE A 108 -7.50 19.28 -7.86
N GLY A 109 -7.50 17.94 -7.89
CA GLY A 109 -7.85 17.15 -9.07
C GLY A 109 -6.71 16.98 -10.07
N LYS A 110 -5.53 17.56 -9.82
CA LYS A 110 -4.33 17.26 -10.60
C LYS A 110 -3.78 15.88 -10.23
N VAL A 111 -3.43 15.07 -11.23
CA VAL A 111 -2.91 13.71 -11.06
C VAL A 111 -1.67 13.50 -11.91
N TRP A 112 -0.64 12.88 -11.32
CA TRP A 112 0.62 12.52 -11.95
C TRP A 112 0.87 11.03 -11.92
N LEU A 113 1.46 10.50 -12.99
CA LEU A 113 2.11 9.19 -13.03
C LEU A 113 3.62 9.38 -12.88
N LEU A 114 4.24 8.60 -12.00
CA LEU A 114 5.63 8.80 -11.55
C LEU A 114 6.50 7.58 -11.84
N ASP A 115 7.77 7.83 -12.17
CA ASP A 115 8.86 6.85 -12.15
C ASP A 115 10.19 7.54 -11.76
N HIS A 116 10.35 7.83 -10.47
CA HIS A 116 11.49 8.55 -9.93
C HIS A 116 12.67 7.65 -9.58
N LEU A 117 13.88 8.18 -9.71
CA LEU A 117 15.09 7.48 -9.29
C LEU A 117 15.23 7.53 -7.76
N VAL A 118 15.64 6.41 -7.16
CA VAL A 118 16.02 6.35 -5.74
C VAL A 118 17.52 6.17 -5.63
N THR A 119 18.16 7.02 -4.86
CA THR A 119 19.61 7.10 -4.69
C THR A 119 20.02 7.00 -3.22
N ALA A 120 21.23 6.52 -2.97
CA ALA A 120 21.77 6.38 -1.60
C ALA A 120 22.22 7.71 -1.00
N GLY A 121 22.61 8.68 -1.84
CA GLY A 121 22.92 10.06 -1.46
C GLY A 121 22.00 11.05 -2.18
N PRO A 122 22.03 12.34 -1.80
CA PRO A 122 21.19 13.37 -2.41
C PRO A 122 21.59 13.67 -3.87
N GLU A 123 22.82 13.36 -4.27
CA GLU A 123 23.30 13.56 -5.64
C GLU A 123 22.72 12.49 -6.61
N PRO A 124 22.27 12.87 -7.82
CA PRO A 124 21.74 11.93 -8.82
C PRO A 124 22.73 10.84 -9.25
N GLU A 125 24.03 11.14 -9.21
CA GLU A 125 25.13 10.25 -9.57
C GLU A 125 25.51 9.29 -8.44
N SER A 126 24.98 9.50 -7.24
CA SER A 126 25.20 8.58 -6.13
C SER A 126 24.56 7.21 -6.44
N LYS A 127 24.89 6.22 -5.62
CA LYS A 127 24.48 4.83 -5.88
C LYS A 127 22.96 4.74 -6.08
N LYS A 128 22.55 4.23 -7.24
CA LYS A 128 21.15 3.97 -7.59
C LYS A 128 20.70 2.71 -6.86
N VAL A 129 19.60 2.80 -6.11
CA VAL A 129 19.13 1.70 -5.24
C VAL A 129 17.71 1.24 -5.56
N GLY A 130 16.98 2.00 -6.36
CA GLY A 130 15.62 1.65 -6.74
C GLY A 130 14.88 2.71 -7.53
N ARG A 131 13.57 2.55 -7.56
CA ARG A 131 12.61 3.46 -8.20
C ARG A 131 11.43 3.74 -7.27
N VAL A 132 10.83 4.92 -7.41
CA VAL A 132 9.48 5.18 -6.89
C VAL A 132 8.52 5.27 -8.07
N GLN A 133 7.56 4.35 -8.10
CA GLN A 133 6.64 4.17 -9.22
C GLN A 133 5.20 4.18 -8.73
N GLY A 134 4.32 4.88 -9.44
CA GLY A 134 2.90 4.88 -9.11
C GLY A 134 2.23 6.20 -9.44
N ILE A 135 1.17 6.52 -8.71
CA ILE A 135 0.32 7.68 -8.97
C ILE A 135 0.29 8.57 -7.73
N VAL A 136 0.33 9.87 -7.95
CA VAL A 136 0.01 10.87 -6.92
C VAL A 136 -1.03 11.84 -7.46
N GLY A 137 -1.84 12.42 -6.58
CA GLY A 137 -2.75 13.48 -6.98
C GLY A 137 -3.02 14.44 -5.86
N LEU A 138 -3.55 15.62 -6.16
CA LEU A 138 -3.93 16.61 -5.16
C LEU A 138 -5.41 16.47 -4.83
N SER A 139 -5.68 16.04 -3.59
CA SER A 139 -7.01 15.55 -3.17
C SER A 139 -7.68 16.41 -2.09
N ASP A 140 -7.04 17.50 -1.69
CA ASP A 140 -7.57 18.47 -0.73
C ASP A 140 -7.98 19.76 -1.45
N LEU A 141 -9.14 20.32 -1.10
CA LEU A 141 -9.67 21.53 -1.74
C LEU A 141 -8.95 22.80 -1.30
N HIS A 142 -8.31 22.79 -0.13
CA HIS A 142 -7.75 23.97 0.51
C HIS A 142 -6.23 23.95 0.56
N GLU A 143 -5.64 22.77 0.78
CA GLU A 143 -4.20 22.59 0.91
C GLU A 143 -3.59 21.85 -0.28
N MET A 144 -2.30 22.07 -0.56
CA MET A 144 -1.55 21.22 -1.48
C MET A 144 -1.23 19.88 -0.80
N ALA A 145 -2.23 19.01 -0.70
CA ALA A 145 -2.13 17.70 -0.08
C ALA A 145 -2.16 16.59 -1.12
N PHE A 146 -1.04 15.90 -1.26
CA PHE A 146 -0.94 14.75 -2.14
C PHE A 146 -1.63 13.55 -1.50
N VAL A 147 -2.45 12.83 -2.27
CA VAL A 147 -2.73 11.41 -2.05
C VAL A 147 -1.65 10.62 -2.77
N MET A 148 -0.95 9.79 -2.02
CA MET A 148 0.14 8.96 -2.51
C MET A 148 -0.36 7.53 -2.74
N LEU A 149 -0.12 6.98 -3.93
CA LEU A 149 -0.35 5.59 -4.25
C LEU A 149 0.86 5.06 -5.02
N ILE A 150 1.94 4.81 -4.29
CA ILE A 150 3.27 4.56 -4.87
C ILE A 150 3.89 3.28 -4.32
N ASN A 151 4.79 2.69 -5.11
CA ASN A 151 5.65 1.60 -4.73
C ASN A 151 7.11 2.06 -4.75
N LEU A 152 7.84 1.75 -3.67
CA LEU A 152 9.30 1.77 -3.66
C LEU A 152 9.79 0.42 -4.17
N VAL A 153 10.43 0.41 -5.33
CA VAL A 153 10.92 -0.78 -6.03
C VAL A 153 12.44 -0.83 -5.90
N PHE A 154 12.96 -1.79 -5.12
CA PHE A 154 14.40 -1.94 -4.95
C PHE A 154 15.00 -2.72 -6.11
N THR A 155 16.06 -2.18 -6.73
CA THR A 155 16.70 -2.76 -7.92
C THR A 155 18.14 -3.22 -7.67
N GLU A 156 18.67 -2.97 -6.47
CA GLU A 156 20.04 -3.34 -6.11
C GLU A 156 20.16 -3.84 -4.65
N GLY A 157 21.29 -4.50 -4.38
CA GLY A 157 21.67 -4.92 -3.03
C GLY A 157 20.77 -6.01 -2.44
N LYS A 158 20.73 -6.10 -1.11
CA LYS A 158 20.02 -7.17 -0.38
C LYS A 158 18.50 -7.19 -0.56
N PHE A 159 17.92 -6.11 -1.08
CA PHE A 159 16.48 -5.97 -1.27
C PHE A 159 16.07 -6.02 -2.74
N ASN A 160 17.01 -6.27 -3.67
CA ASN A 160 16.72 -6.32 -5.09
C ASN A 160 15.50 -7.21 -5.41
N GLY A 161 14.56 -6.69 -6.21
CA GLY A 161 13.31 -7.34 -6.59
C GLY A 161 12.21 -7.29 -5.53
N SER A 162 12.48 -6.72 -4.36
CA SER A 162 11.46 -6.48 -3.32
C SER A 162 10.83 -5.10 -3.49
N THR A 163 9.62 -4.93 -2.96
CA THR A 163 8.93 -3.64 -2.96
C THR A 163 8.34 -3.30 -1.60
N LEU A 164 8.13 -2.00 -1.36
CA LEU A 164 7.26 -1.48 -0.31
C LEU A 164 6.14 -0.65 -0.95
N SER A 165 4.91 -0.85 -0.49
CA SER A 165 3.75 -0.09 -0.94
C SER A 165 3.42 1.00 0.07
N ILE A 166 3.31 2.23 -0.41
CA ILE A 166 3.08 3.43 0.41
C ILE A 166 1.76 4.04 -0.06
N LEU A 167 0.83 4.20 0.89
CA LEU A 167 -0.49 4.77 0.66
C LEU A 167 -0.80 5.75 1.79
N GLY A 168 -1.02 7.02 1.46
CA GLY A 168 -1.38 8.01 2.47
C GLY A 168 -1.40 9.43 1.96
N ARG A 169 -1.67 10.35 2.90
CA ARG A 169 -1.69 11.80 2.67
C ARG A 169 -0.29 12.38 2.90
N ASN A 170 0.15 13.26 2.01
CA ASN A 170 1.46 13.93 2.07
C ASN A 170 1.27 15.44 1.85
N LEU A 171 1.37 16.23 2.92
CA LEU A 171 1.17 17.68 2.90
C LEU A 171 2.42 18.40 2.44
N TRP A 172 2.43 18.98 1.24
CA TRP A 172 3.64 19.59 0.67
C TRP A 172 4.34 20.61 1.58
N ASN A 173 3.54 21.46 2.24
CA ASN A 173 4.05 22.55 3.07
C ASN A 173 4.58 22.10 4.44
N ASP A 174 4.33 20.85 4.85
CA ASP A 174 4.85 20.32 6.10
C ASP A 174 6.32 19.95 5.94
N LYS A 175 7.14 20.40 6.89
CA LYS A 175 8.58 20.14 6.89
C LYS A 175 8.91 18.66 7.05
N VAL A 176 8.14 17.95 7.86
CA VAL A 176 8.30 16.52 8.18
C VAL A 176 6.96 15.85 7.98
N ARG A 177 6.93 14.82 7.12
CA ARG A 177 5.68 14.20 6.67
C ARG A 177 5.77 12.70 6.91
N GLU A 178 4.78 12.16 7.63
CA GLU A 178 4.66 10.74 7.89
C GLU A 178 3.64 10.09 6.94
N ILE A 179 4.03 9.01 6.26
CA ILE A 179 3.18 8.29 5.31
C ILE A 179 3.23 6.79 5.63
N PRO A 180 2.08 6.10 5.74
CA PRO A 180 2.06 4.67 6.03
C PRO A 180 2.71 3.81 4.95
N VAL A 181 3.47 2.80 5.39
CA VAL A 181 3.80 1.62 4.59
C VAL A 181 2.72 0.58 4.85
N VAL A 182 1.92 0.29 3.82
CA VAL A 182 0.74 -0.58 3.92
C VAL A 182 0.99 -2.00 3.46
N GLY A 183 2.16 -2.28 2.90
CA GLY A 183 2.50 -3.61 2.42
C GLY A 183 3.89 -3.68 1.80
N GLY A 184 4.24 -4.86 1.32
CA GLY A 184 5.49 -5.10 0.59
C GLY A 184 5.55 -6.49 -0.02
N THR A 185 6.52 -6.69 -0.89
CA THR A 185 6.77 -7.95 -1.60
C THR A 185 8.19 -8.43 -1.38
N GLY A 186 8.49 -9.67 -1.79
CA GLY A 186 9.81 -10.26 -1.64
C GLY A 186 10.24 -10.33 -0.17
N VAL A 187 11.38 -9.72 0.15
CA VAL A 187 11.90 -9.65 1.53
C VAL A 187 10.94 -8.92 2.47
N PHE A 188 10.13 -8.00 1.94
CA PHE A 188 9.17 -7.20 2.70
C PHE A 188 7.75 -7.78 2.67
N ARG A 189 7.59 -9.09 2.43
CA ARG A 189 6.27 -9.73 2.51
C ARG A 189 5.64 -9.49 3.89
N MET A 190 4.35 -9.13 3.90
CA MET A 190 3.58 -8.73 5.08
C MET A 190 4.15 -7.49 5.81
N ALA A 191 4.89 -6.64 5.11
CA ALA A 191 5.44 -5.42 5.68
C ALA A 191 4.36 -4.46 6.19
N ARG A 192 4.63 -3.84 7.35
CA ARG A 192 3.87 -2.72 7.89
C ARG A 192 4.81 -1.72 8.55
N GLY A 193 4.50 -0.44 8.45
CA GLY A 193 5.35 0.59 9.04
C GLY A 193 5.01 1.99 8.54
N TYR A 194 6.02 2.84 8.50
CA TYR A 194 5.87 4.23 8.10
C TYR A 194 7.13 4.76 7.42
N VAL A 195 6.92 5.83 6.67
CA VAL A 195 7.95 6.64 6.02
C VAL A 195 7.92 8.02 6.66
N ILE A 196 9.08 8.55 7.01
CA ILE A 196 9.26 9.97 7.29
C ILE A 196 9.97 10.58 6.09
N THR A 197 9.37 11.62 5.50
CA THR A 197 9.97 12.36 4.39
C THR A 197 10.07 13.85 4.66
N THR A 198 11.15 14.45 4.15
CA THR A 198 11.43 15.88 4.14
C THR A 198 11.87 16.30 2.73
N THR A 199 11.70 17.58 2.42
CA THR A 199 12.25 18.15 1.18
C THR A 199 13.69 18.57 1.45
N TYR A 200 14.65 17.95 0.77
CA TYR A 200 16.08 18.23 0.94
C TYR A 200 16.50 19.47 0.14
N SER A 201 16.12 19.51 -1.14
CA SER A 201 16.36 20.65 -2.03
C SER A 201 15.34 20.69 -3.16
N VAL A 202 15.11 21.88 -3.70
CA VAL A 202 14.37 22.08 -4.96
C VAL A 202 15.12 23.13 -5.74
N ASP A 203 15.32 22.89 -7.04
CA ASP A 203 15.94 23.87 -7.94
C ASP A 203 14.99 25.04 -8.24
N ASP A 204 15.52 26.09 -8.86
CA ASP A 204 14.72 27.17 -9.45
C ASP A 204 14.81 27.00 -10.98
N PRO A 205 13.72 26.70 -11.71
CA PRO A 205 12.31 26.99 -11.41
C PRO A 205 11.45 25.81 -10.93
N HIS A 206 11.95 24.96 -10.03
CA HIS A 206 11.24 23.80 -9.46
C HIS A 206 10.99 22.66 -10.46
N THR A 207 11.97 22.40 -11.31
CA THR A 207 11.99 21.27 -12.25
C THR A 207 12.57 19.99 -11.65
N HIS A 208 13.42 20.10 -10.61
CA HIS A 208 14.07 18.99 -9.93
C HIS A 208 14.03 19.19 -8.40
N GLY A 209 13.37 18.27 -7.72
CA GLY A 209 13.36 18.14 -6.27
C GLY A 209 14.16 16.92 -5.79
N VAL A 210 14.79 17.06 -4.64
CA VAL A 210 15.39 15.95 -3.89
C VAL A 210 14.62 15.79 -2.60
N LEU A 211 14.04 14.61 -2.37
CA LEU A 211 13.33 14.28 -1.15
C LEU A 211 14.12 13.26 -0.35
N GLU A 212 14.28 13.50 0.95
CA GLU A 212 14.91 12.54 1.86
C GLU A 212 13.83 11.63 2.45
N TYR A 213 14.10 10.33 2.51
CA TYR A 213 13.17 9.31 2.98
C TYR A 213 13.85 8.44 4.04
N THR A 214 13.22 8.35 5.22
CA THR A 214 13.52 7.35 6.24
C THR A 214 12.34 6.39 6.36
N VAL A 215 12.55 5.11 6.07
CA VAL A 215 11.52 4.09 6.21
C VAL A 215 11.81 3.23 7.43
N VAL A 216 10.81 3.04 8.28
CA VAL A 216 10.84 2.06 9.36
C VAL A 216 9.76 1.04 9.10
N VAL A 217 10.16 -0.20 8.81
CA VAL A 217 9.26 -1.26 8.39
C VAL A 217 9.49 -2.53 9.19
N SER A 218 8.40 -3.07 9.74
CA SER A 218 8.37 -4.41 10.28
C SER A 218 8.00 -5.40 9.19
N HIS A 219 8.74 -6.51 9.08
CA HIS A 219 8.51 -7.61 8.15
C HIS A 219 9.03 -8.92 8.75
N PHE A 220 8.87 -10.05 8.05
CA PHE A 220 9.34 -11.35 8.52
C PHE A 220 10.67 -11.75 7.85
N ASP A 221 11.49 -12.55 8.55
CA ASP A 221 12.70 -13.12 7.97
C ASP A 221 12.37 -14.17 6.88
N LYS A 222 13.03 -14.05 5.73
CA LYS A 222 12.78 -14.87 4.53
C LYS A 222 13.10 -16.36 4.72
N GLU A 223 14.11 -16.68 5.52
CA GLU A 223 14.57 -18.06 5.76
C GLU A 223 13.49 -18.91 6.45
N ALA A 224 12.68 -18.31 7.31
CA ALA A 224 11.63 -19.01 8.03
C ALA A 224 10.31 -19.13 7.24
N MET A 225 10.16 -18.42 6.12
CA MET A 225 9.03 -18.60 5.20
C MET A 225 9.27 -19.74 4.18
N ASN A 226 10.49 -20.28 4.10
CA ASN A 226 10.90 -21.31 3.13
C ASN A 226 11.18 -22.68 3.76
N LEU A 227 10.88 -22.88 5.05
CA LEU A 227 11.12 -24.15 5.75
C LEU A 227 9.76 -24.82 6.06
N PRO A 228 9.43 -25.95 5.41
CA PRO A 228 8.25 -26.75 5.76
C PRO A 228 8.37 -27.37 7.16
N ASP A 229 9.58 -27.70 7.60
CA ASP A 229 9.81 -28.65 8.70
C ASP A 229 10.02 -28.03 10.09
N THR A 230 9.99 -26.71 10.24
CA THR A 230 10.19 -26.06 11.57
C THR A 230 8.91 -25.59 12.24
N CYS A 231 7.75 -25.85 11.61
CA CYS A 231 6.43 -25.62 12.19
C CYS A 231 5.89 -26.82 12.97
N GLU A 232 6.75 -27.74 13.40
CA GLU A 232 6.37 -28.75 14.38
C GLU A 232 6.52 -28.20 15.82
N ASN A 233 5.38 -28.21 16.53
CA ASN A 233 5.24 -28.19 17.97
C ASN A 233 5.59 -26.87 18.70
N LYS A 234 4.55 -26.04 18.89
CA LYS A 234 4.22 -25.39 20.17
C LYS A 234 2.82 -24.78 20.12
N LEU A 235 1.82 -25.64 20.31
CA LEU A 235 0.57 -25.29 20.99
C LEU A 235 0.71 -25.65 22.48
#